data_AF-A0A0F9RH39-F1
#
_entry.id   AF-A0A0F9RH39-F1
#
_cell.length_a   1.000
_cell.length_b   1.000
_cell.length_c   1.000
_cell.angle_alpha   90.00
_cell.angle_beta   90.00
_cell.angle_gamma   90.00
#
_symmetry.space_group_name_H-M   'P 1'
#
loop_
_entity.id
_entity.type
_entity.pdbx_description
1 polymer ?
#
loop_
_entity_poly.entity_id
_entity_poly.type
_entity_poly.pdbx_seq_one_letter_code
_entity_poly.pdbx_strand_id
1 'polypeptide(L)'
;MAVHVEKLTLTHDKADVADSSTQIMAADADPEGDTPRRYVLLQNQSDEDVDVRVGVAAVKDESIRIYANGGTFELKPVAGQFDNRAIFGIHVGSGGTKRVTIMEGKTRA
;
A
#
# COMPACT_ATOMS: atom_id res chain seq x y z
N MET A 1 1.83 -5.55 -35.88
CA MET A 1 1.00 -5.44 -34.67
C MET A 1 1.69 -4.42 -33.77
N ALA A 2 1.12 -3.23 -33.57
CA ALA A 2 1.69 -2.26 -32.66
C ALA A 2 1.51 -2.78 -31.22
N VAL A 3 2.60 -2.97 -30.49
CA VAL A 3 2.53 -3.24 -29.06
C VAL A 3 2.10 -1.94 -28.40
N HIS A 4 0.86 -1.90 -27.91
CA HIS A 4 0.41 -0.81 -27.06
C HIS A 4 1.12 -0.95 -25.72
N VAL A 5 2.19 -0.18 -25.51
CA VAL A 5 2.86 -0.10 -24.21
C VAL A 5 2.09 0.95 -23.42
N GLU A 6 1.19 0.49 -22.55
CA GLU A 6 0.53 1.38 -21.60
C GLU A 6 1.60 2.06 -20.73
N LYS A 7 1.60 3.40 -20.70
CA LYS A 7 2.58 4.15 -19.92
C LYS A 7 2.20 4.09 -18.44
N LEU A 8 3.10 3.54 -17.62
CA LEU A 8 2.97 3.51 -16.18
C LEU A 8 3.41 4.86 -15.59
N THR A 9 2.53 5.52 -14.84
CA THR A 9 2.85 6.68 -14.01
C THR A 9 3.21 6.18 -12.61
N LEU A 10 4.41 6.52 -12.14
CA LEU A 10 4.86 6.17 -10.79
C LEU A 10 4.70 7.38 -9.88
N THR A 11 4.01 7.20 -8.76
CA THR A 11 3.93 8.16 -7.67
C THR A 11 4.53 7.54 -6.41
N HIS A 12 5.04 8.38 -5.53
CA HIS A 12 5.39 7.96 -4.18
C HIS A 12 4.83 8.96 -3.18
N ASP A 13 4.44 8.45 -2.03
CA ASP A 13 3.96 9.25 -0.90
C ASP A 13 4.41 8.60 0.41
N LYS A 14 4.12 9.26 1.52
CA LYS A 14 4.33 8.76 2.87
C LYS A 14 3.01 8.71 3.61
N ALA A 15 2.79 7.63 4.34
CA ALA A 15 1.69 7.52 5.27
C ALA A 15 2.20 7.42 6.70
N ASP A 16 1.49 8.11 7.58
CA ASP A 16 1.69 8.12 9.00
C ASP A 16 0.73 7.08 9.61
N VAL A 17 1.30 6.04 10.22
CA VAL A 17 0.62 4.88 10.81
C VAL A 17 0.56 5.07 12.31
N ALA A 18 -0.65 5.06 12.87
CA ALA A 18 -0.87 5.26 14.31
C ALA A 18 -1.06 3.92 15.05
N ASP A 19 -1.28 4.05 16.36
CA ASP A 19 -1.60 2.96 17.29
C ASP A 19 -3.02 2.39 17.14
N SER A 20 -3.81 3.03 16.29
CA SER A 20 -5.10 2.57 15.78
C SER A 20 -5.01 2.40 14.27
N SER A 21 -5.88 1.54 13.71
CA SER A 21 -5.93 1.30 12.27
C SER A 21 -6.13 2.62 11.51
N THR A 22 -5.10 3.05 10.78
CA THR A 22 -5.16 4.22 9.90
C THR A 22 -5.29 3.78 8.45
N GLN A 23 -6.07 4.52 7.67
CA GLN A 23 -6.03 4.36 6.23
C GLN A 23 -4.71 4.96 5.72
N ILE A 24 -3.84 4.13 5.15
CA ILE A 24 -2.56 4.56 4.60
C ILE A 24 -2.66 4.83 3.10
N MET A 25 -3.63 4.20 2.43
CA MET A 25 -3.87 4.40 1.02
C MET A 25 -5.38 4.37 0.72
N ALA A 26 -5.85 5.34 -0.07
CA ALA A 26 -7.22 5.38 -0.52
C ALA A 26 -7.59 4.16 -1.39
N ALA A 27 -8.88 3.81 -1.40
CA ALA A 27 -9.39 2.88 -2.41
C ALA A 27 -9.24 3.53 -3.78
N ASP A 28 -8.76 2.76 -4.76
CA ASP A 28 -8.73 3.19 -6.15
C ASP A 28 -10.01 2.69 -6.83
N ALA A 29 -11.11 3.37 -6.48
CA ALA A 29 -12.43 3.09 -7.01
C ALA A 29 -12.56 3.78 -8.38
N ASP A 30 -11.93 3.21 -9.41
CA ASP A 30 -12.30 3.60 -10.76
C ASP A 30 -12.39 2.42 -11.74
N PRO A 31 -13.59 1.85 -11.90
CA PRO A 31 -13.88 0.91 -12.98
C PRO A 31 -14.19 1.60 -14.34
N GLU A 32 -14.32 2.93 -14.43
CA GLU A 32 -14.80 3.60 -15.66
C GLU A 32 -14.01 4.86 -16.13
N GLY A 33 -12.97 5.30 -15.43
CA GLY A 33 -12.41 6.65 -15.59
C GLY A 33 -10.90 6.79 -15.38
N ASP A 34 -10.13 5.93 -16.04
CA ASP A 34 -8.88 6.33 -16.70
C ASP A 34 -7.54 6.27 -15.92
N THR A 35 -7.45 5.69 -14.71
CA THR A 35 -6.10 5.36 -14.17
C THR A 35 -6.07 4.24 -13.13
N PRO A 36 -6.37 2.96 -13.47
CA PRO A 36 -6.33 1.89 -12.47
C PRO A 36 -4.91 1.69 -11.95
N ARG A 37 -4.78 1.60 -10.62
CA ARG A 37 -3.60 1.06 -9.92
C ARG A 37 -3.20 -0.26 -10.59
N ARG A 38 -1.89 -0.43 -10.79
CA ARG A 38 -1.26 -1.64 -11.35
C ARG A 38 -0.29 -2.25 -10.37
N TYR A 39 0.28 -1.46 -9.47
CA TYR A 39 1.03 -1.99 -8.35
C TYR A 39 1.01 -1.01 -7.18
N VAL A 40 1.22 -1.55 -5.99
CA VAL A 40 1.58 -0.80 -4.79
C VAL A 40 2.74 -1.50 -4.10
N LEU A 41 3.76 -0.75 -3.75
CA LEU A 41 4.83 -1.18 -2.87
C LEU A 41 4.77 -0.35 -1.60
N LEU A 42 4.63 -1.04 -0.47
CA LEU A 42 4.74 -0.48 0.87
C LEU A 42 6.12 -0.80 1.41
N GLN A 43 6.80 0.19 1.97
CA GLN A 43 8.07 0.00 2.67
C GLN A 43 8.00 0.62 4.05
N ASN A 44 8.24 -0.20 5.07
CA ASN A 44 8.37 0.26 6.44
C ASN A 44 9.82 0.72 6.69
N GLN A 45 10.04 2.03 6.72
CA GLN A 45 11.34 2.62 7.04
C GLN A 45 11.45 3.03 8.51
N SER A 46 10.45 2.68 9.32
CA SER A 46 10.43 2.98 10.75
C SER A 46 11.13 1.90 11.57
N ASP A 47 11.24 2.17 12.87
CA ASP A 47 11.89 1.34 13.88
C ASP A 47 10.96 0.30 14.52
N GLU A 48 9.67 0.27 14.15
CA GLU A 48 8.70 -0.69 14.64
C GLU A 48 7.98 -1.40 13.49
N ASP A 49 7.51 -2.62 13.75
CA ASP A 49 6.72 -3.38 12.79
C ASP A 49 5.39 -2.69 12.48
N VAL A 50 4.99 -2.75 11.21
CA VAL A 50 3.69 -2.24 10.75
C VAL A 50 2.89 -3.41 10.19
N ASP A 51 1.67 -3.56 10.66
CA ASP A 51 0.73 -4.59 10.26
C ASP A 51 -0.29 -3.97 9.28
N VAL A 52 -0.46 -4.53 8.07
CA VAL A 52 -1.33 -3.98 7.02
C VAL A 52 -2.43 -4.93 6.54
N ARG A 53 -3.59 -4.38 6.21
CA ARG A 53 -4.73 -5.12 5.62
C ARG A 53 -5.36 -4.32 4.48
N VAL A 54 -5.91 -5.05 3.51
CA VAL A 54 -6.58 -4.47 2.33
C VAL A 54 -8.10 -4.59 2.48
N GLY A 55 -8.79 -3.47 2.29
CA GLY A 55 -10.25 -3.36 2.29
C GLY A 55 -10.92 -3.42 3.66
N VAL A 56 -10.16 -3.63 4.74
CA VAL A 56 -10.66 -3.71 6.11
C VAL A 56 -9.62 -3.14 7.08
N ALA A 57 -10.06 -2.78 8.29
CA ALA A 57 -9.17 -2.27 9.34
C ALA A 57 -8.02 -3.25 9.65
N ALA A 58 -6.84 -2.69 9.85
CA ALA A 58 -5.66 -3.44 10.25
C ALA A 58 -5.76 -3.82 11.73
N VAL A 59 -5.43 -5.07 12.02
CA VAL A 59 -5.39 -5.63 13.38
C VAL A 59 -4.03 -6.25 13.59
N LYS A 60 -3.35 -5.87 14.67
CA LYS A 60 -2.05 -6.43 15.03
C LYS A 60 -2.12 -7.96 15.12
N ASP A 61 -1.08 -8.62 14.62
CA ASP A 61 -0.92 -10.09 14.62
C ASP A 61 -1.97 -10.87 13.80
N GLU A 62 -2.95 -10.21 13.19
CA GLU A 62 -3.90 -10.82 12.25
C GLU A 62 -3.78 -10.27 10.81
N SER A 63 -2.87 -9.32 10.61
CA SER A 63 -2.63 -8.63 9.35
C SER A 63 -1.32 -9.08 8.72
N ILE A 64 -0.98 -8.53 7.55
CA ILE A 64 0.31 -8.78 6.91
C ILE A 64 1.36 -7.92 7.60
N ARG A 65 2.37 -8.54 8.21
CA ARG A 65 3.46 -7.82 8.86
C ARG A 65 4.49 -7.31 7.86
N ILE A 66 4.79 -6.03 7.94
CA ILE A 66 5.92 -5.35 7.31
C ILE A 66 6.93 -5.02 8.40
N TYR A 67 8.01 -5.81 8.47
CA TYR A 67 9.03 -5.67 9.52
C TYR A 67 9.68 -4.28 9.53
N ALA A 68 10.08 -3.85 10.73
CA ALA A 68 10.87 -2.64 10.93
C ALA A 68 12.15 -2.62 10.08
N ASN A 69 12.71 -1.43 9.87
CA ASN A 69 14.01 -1.20 9.24
C ASN A 69 14.14 -1.73 7.81
N GLY A 70 13.10 -1.53 6.99
CA GLY A 70 13.16 -1.75 5.54
C GLY A 70 12.34 -2.93 5.03
N GLY A 71 11.47 -3.53 5.87
CA GLY A 71 10.50 -4.52 5.41
C GLY A 71 9.61 -3.96 4.29
N THR A 72 9.22 -4.83 3.36
CA THR A 72 8.40 -4.44 2.20
C THR A 72 7.24 -5.39 1.96
N PHE A 73 6.17 -4.83 1.39
CA PHE A 73 5.03 -5.59 0.89
C PHE A 73 4.59 -5.02 -0.45
N GLU A 74 4.43 -5.87 -1.45
CA GLU A 74 4.10 -5.46 -2.82
C GLU A 74 2.80 -6.12 -3.30
N LEU A 75 1.82 -5.32 -3.72
CA LEU A 75 0.62 -5.77 -4.42
C LEU A 75 0.81 -5.57 -5.93
N LYS A 76 0.67 -6.65 -6.71
CA LYS A 76 0.73 -6.59 -8.18
C LYS A 76 -0.09 -7.70 -8.84
N PRO A 77 -0.69 -7.47 -10.03
CA PRO A 77 -1.50 -8.47 -10.75
C PRO A 77 -0.77 -9.77 -11.01
N VAL A 78 0.53 -9.71 -11.33
CA VAL A 78 1.34 -10.89 -11.63
C VAL A 78 1.51 -11.82 -10.43
N ALA A 79 1.26 -11.33 -9.21
CA ALA A 79 1.29 -12.12 -7.98
C ALA A 79 -0.11 -12.63 -7.56
N GLY A 80 -1.16 -12.41 -8.36
CA GLY A 80 -2.52 -12.87 -8.09
C GLY A 80 -3.21 -12.21 -6.88
N GLN A 81 -2.54 -11.26 -6.23
CA GLN A 81 -2.99 -10.61 -5.00
C GLN A 81 -3.47 -9.17 -5.22
N PHE A 82 -3.79 -8.80 -6.47
CA PHE A 82 -4.13 -7.43 -6.80
C PHE A 82 -5.55 -7.08 -6.35
N ASP A 83 -5.64 -6.17 -5.40
CA ASP A 83 -6.88 -5.65 -4.82
C ASP A 83 -6.82 -4.11 -4.83
N ASN A 84 -7.88 -3.48 -5.34
CA ASN A 84 -7.95 -2.02 -5.53
C ASN A 84 -8.62 -1.29 -4.34
N ARG A 85 -9.02 -2.01 -3.29
CA ARG A 85 -9.59 -1.39 -2.10
C ARG A 85 -8.54 -0.59 -1.33
N ALA A 86 -9.04 0.17 -0.36
CA ALA A 86 -8.19 0.94 0.54
C ALA A 86 -7.23 0.04 1.31
N ILE A 87 -6.04 0.55 1.62
CA ILE A 87 -5.07 -0.16 2.46
C ILE A 87 -5.04 0.53 3.81
N PHE A 88 -5.13 -0.27 4.87
CA PHE A 88 -5.06 0.17 6.25
C PHE A 88 -3.79 -0.38 6.90
N GLY A 89 -3.19 0.42 7.77
CA GLY A 89 -2.01 0.06 8.55
C GLY A 89 -2.24 0.32 10.03
N ILE A 90 -1.56 -0.45 10.87
CA ILE A 90 -1.47 -0.23 12.31
C ILE A 90 -0.05 -0.55 12.75
N HIS A 91 0.49 0.20 13.70
CA HIS A 91 1.61 -0.26 14.50
C HIS A 91 1.15 -0.30 15.95
N VAL A 92 1.65 -1.23 16.77
CA VAL A 92 1.36 -1.21 18.21
C VAL A 92 2.69 -1.34 18.93
N GLY A 93 3.28 -0.19 19.21
CA GLY A 93 4.50 -0.07 19.99
C GLY A 93 4.62 1.33 20.58
N SER A 94 5.69 1.55 21.33
CA SER A 94 5.82 2.69 22.24
C SER A 94 6.22 4.01 21.57
N GLY A 95 6.56 4.00 20.28
CA GLY A 95 7.24 5.12 19.63
C GLY A 95 6.37 5.95 18.70
N GLY A 96 5.16 6.37 19.09
CA GLY A 96 4.33 7.30 18.30
C GLY A 96 4.12 6.87 16.85
N THR A 97 3.68 7.79 15.98
CA THR A 97 3.39 7.50 14.59
C THR A 97 4.58 6.94 13.81
N LYS A 98 4.35 5.85 13.06
CA LYS A 98 5.35 5.21 12.17
C LYS A 98 5.14 5.58 10.73
N ARG A 99 6.22 5.67 9.97
CA ARG A 99 6.16 6.07 8.57
C ARG A 99 6.33 4.88 7.63
N VAL A 100 5.36 4.74 6.72
CA VAL A 100 5.44 3.84 5.59
C VAL A 100 5.58 4.67 4.32
N THR A 101 6.57 4.33 3.50
CA THR A 101 6.69 4.85 2.14
C THR A 101 5.78 4.02 1.25
N ILE A 102 4.96 4.69 0.46
CA ILE A 102 4.05 4.08 -0.49
C ILE A 102 4.53 4.46 -1.87
N MET A 103 4.70 3.46 -2.73
CA MET A 103 4.96 3.67 -4.14
C MET A 103 3.83 3.03 -4.93
N GLU A 104 3.20 3.80 -5.81
CA GLU A 104 2.08 3.36 -6.62
C GLU A 104 2.42 3.52 -8.11
N GLY A 105 2.06 2.51 -8.89
CA GLY A 105 2.01 2.63 -10.34
C GLY A 105 0.58 2.61 -10.83
N LYS A 106 0.22 3.60 -11.63
CA LYS A 106 -1.08 3.63 -12.30
C LYS A 106 -0.94 3.73 -13.82
N THR A 107 -1.89 3.15 -14.54
CA THR A 107 -1.92 3.18 -16.01
C THR A 107 -2.46 4.52 -16.47
N ARG A 108 -1.71 5.33 -17.21
CA ARG A 108 -2.26 6.60 -17.70
C ARG A 108 -3.44 6.36 -18.67
N ALA A 109 -4.51 7.13 -18.49
CA ALA A 109 -5.45 7.54 -19.54
C ALA A 109 -4.74 7.90 -20.85
#